data_AF-A0A6N9P7N5-F1
#
_entry.id   AF-A0A6N9P7N5-F1
#
_cell.length_a   1.000
_cell.length_b   1.000
_cell.length_c   1.000
_cell.angle_alpha   90.00
_cell.angle_beta   90.00
_cell.angle_gamma   90.00
#
_symmetry.space_group_name_H-M   'P 1'
#
loop_
_entity.id
_entity.type
_entity.pdbx_description
1 polymer ?
#
loop_
_entity_poly.entity_id
_entity_poly.type
_entity_poly.pdbx_seq_one_letter_code
_entity_poly.pdbx_strand_id
1 'polypeptide(L)'
;MSATKNYGFYLEGDDTAKFKEWREKLNGLVNSNMEMIDEVLAEKAIKSQSFQASLTSSDWVWTGSKYSQTLEIEGLTPDTNGIIGVGQNLTLEQTDAVYMAELMVGDQTDGALTIFANGDKPYCDIPVIIILLG
;
A
#
# COMPACT_ATOMS: atom_id res chain seq x y z
N MET A 1 30.42 24.72 6.34
CA MET A 1 29.06 24.14 6.47
C MET A 1 28.09 24.52 5.35
N SER A 2 27.57 23.51 4.65
CA SER A 2 26.45 23.60 3.69
C SER A 2 25.28 22.70 4.15
N ALA A 3 24.20 22.59 3.38
CA ALA A 3 23.05 21.76 3.75
C ALA A 3 22.53 20.93 2.56
N THR A 4 21.94 19.77 2.84
CA THR A 4 21.26 18.98 1.81
C THR A 4 20.03 19.70 1.28
N LYS A 5 19.75 19.54 -0.02
CA LYS A 5 18.65 20.24 -0.71
C LYS A 5 17.25 19.86 -0.19
N ASN A 6 17.04 18.59 0.15
CA ASN A 6 15.68 18.06 0.39
C ASN A 6 15.27 18.13 1.86
N TYR A 7 16.22 17.98 2.78
CA TYR A 7 15.93 17.85 4.22
C TYR A 7 16.76 18.81 5.08
N GLY A 8 17.57 19.69 4.49
CA GLY A 8 18.32 20.70 5.22
C GLY A 8 19.42 20.17 6.13
N PHE A 9 19.73 18.87 6.10
CA PHE A 9 20.80 18.28 6.92
C PHE A 9 22.14 18.95 6.67
N TYR A 10 22.82 19.30 7.76
CA TYR A 10 24.15 19.91 7.77
C TYR A 10 25.18 19.00 7.11
N LEU A 11 26.01 19.60 6.25
CA LEU A 11 27.16 18.98 5.61
C LEU A 11 28.39 19.78 5.98
N GLU A 12 29.46 19.10 6.37
CA GLU A 12 30.76 19.74 6.62
C GLU A 12 31.83 19.14 5.71
N GLY A 13 32.55 20.03 5.02
CA GLY A 13 33.65 19.70 4.12
C GLY A 13 34.82 20.68 4.21
N ASP A 14 34.71 21.67 5.10
CA ASP A 14 35.80 22.57 5.48
C ASP A 14 36.68 21.88 6.53
N ASP A 15 37.92 21.58 6.18
CA ASP A 15 38.90 20.94 7.05
C ASP A 15 39.39 21.86 8.19
N THR A 16 39.05 23.14 8.13
CA THR A 16 39.33 24.12 9.19
C THR A 16 38.18 24.26 10.21
N ALA A 17 37.05 23.59 9.97
CA ALA A 17 35.89 23.64 10.86
C ALA A 17 36.23 23.09 12.26
N LYS A 18 35.72 23.77 13.30
CA LYS A 18 36.01 23.37 14.69
C LYS A 18 35.34 22.04 15.01
N PHE A 19 36.12 21.12 15.60
CA PHE A 19 35.64 19.78 15.92
C PHE A 19 34.37 19.76 16.81
N LYS A 20 34.19 20.75 17.68
CA LYS A 20 32.99 20.82 18.52
C LYS A 20 31.74 21.18 17.70
N GLU A 21 31.87 22.14 16.78
CA GLU A 21 30.75 22.71 16.03
C GLU A 21 30.17 21.69 15.03
N TRP A 22 31.03 21.04 14.23
CA TRP A 22 30.54 20.00 13.30
C TRP A 22 29.95 18.79 14.05
N ARG A 23 30.54 18.36 15.19
CA ARG A 23 29.99 17.29 16.03
C ARG A 23 28.58 17.65 16.52
N GLU A 24 28.40 18.82 17.10
CA GLU A 24 27.09 19.27 17.59
C GLU A 24 26.05 19.33 16.49
N LYS A 25 26.43 19.76 15.28
CA LYS A 25 25.54 19.81 14.13
C LYS A 25 25.22 18.44 13.53
N LEU A 26 26.13 17.47 13.61
CA LEU A 26 25.88 16.14 13.06
C LEU A 26 25.17 15.20 14.04
N ASN A 27 25.52 15.22 15.33
CA ASN A 27 25.00 14.27 16.32
C ASN A 27 24.73 14.85 17.72
N GLY A 28 24.61 16.19 17.84
CA GLY A 28 24.24 16.84 19.10
C GLY A 28 22.79 16.58 19.52
N LEU A 29 22.47 16.95 20.76
CA LEU A 29 21.13 16.77 21.34
C LEU A 29 20.11 17.83 20.88
N VAL A 30 20.56 18.87 20.17
CA VAL A 30 19.71 20.01 19.77
C VAL A 30 20.08 20.46 18.37
N ASN A 31 19.08 20.56 17.50
CA ASN A 31 19.13 20.95 16.10
C ASN A 31 20.34 20.34 15.37
N SER A 32 20.50 19.03 15.55
CA SER A 32 21.48 18.22 14.85
C SER A 32 20.81 17.41 13.75
N ASN A 33 21.60 16.88 12.82
CA ASN A 33 21.08 15.96 11.82
C ASN A 33 20.34 14.76 12.44
N MET A 34 20.74 14.27 13.62
CA MET A 34 20.06 13.14 14.26
C MET A 34 18.63 13.49 14.71
N GLU A 35 18.43 14.65 15.33
CA GLU A 35 17.09 15.13 15.73
C GLU A 35 16.24 15.43 14.48
N MET A 36 16.81 16.12 13.49
CA MET A 36 16.12 16.43 12.24
C MET A 36 15.74 15.15 11.46
N ILE A 37 16.59 14.11 11.48
CA ILE A 37 16.28 12.82 10.86
C ILE A 37 15.13 12.15 11.59
N ASP A 38 15.13 12.13 12.92
CA ASP A 38 14.07 11.51 13.72
C ASP A 38 12.71 12.19 13.44
N GLU A 39 12.66 13.53 13.48
CA GLU A 39 11.46 14.31 13.16
C GLU A 39 10.96 14.01 11.73
N VAL A 40 11.85 14.09 10.74
CA VAL A 40 11.49 13.85 9.34
C VAL A 40 11.04 12.41 9.11
N LEU A 41 11.61 11.43 9.81
CA LEU A 41 11.19 10.03 9.71
C LEU A 41 9.87 9.77 10.43
N ALA A 42 9.63 10.41 11.58
CA ALA A 42 8.38 10.30 12.33
C ALA A 42 7.18 10.86 11.54
N GLU A 43 7.39 11.88 10.70
CA GLU A 43 6.35 12.47 9.87
C GLU A 43 6.18 11.78 8.50
N LYS A 44 7.08 10.89 8.11
CA LYS A 44 7.01 10.22 6.81
C LYS A 44 5.97 9.10 6.81
N ALA A 45 4.96 9.25 5.96
CA ALA A 45 4.01 8.18 5.65
C ALA A 45 4.73 6.95 5.08
N ILE A 46 4.23 5.76 5.41
CA ILE A 46 4.69 4.53 4.76
C ILE A 46 4.15 4.55 3.33
N LYS A 47 4.97 4.11 2.37
CA LYS A 47 4.54 4.12 0.97
C LYS A 47 3.42 3.11 0.76
N SER A 48 2.35 3.56 0.11
CA SER A 48 1.32 2.66 -0.37
C SER A 48 1.90 1.65 -1.37
N GLN A 49 1.33 0.45 -1.37
CA GLN A 49 1.71 -0.65 -2.27
C GLN A 49 0.53 -0.97 -3.18
N SER A 50 0.79 -1.28 -4.45
CA SER A 50 -0.24 -1.60 -5.44
C SER A 50 -0.02 -3.00 -5.99
N PHE A 51 -1.09 -3.79 -6.04
CA PHE A 51 -1.12 -5.16 -6.52
C PHE A 51 -2.14 -5.29 -7.64
N GLN A 52 -1.76 -5.99 -8.69
CA GLN A 52 -2.68 -6.39 -9.76
C GLN A 52 -3.00 -7.87 -9.60
N ALA A 53 -4.29 -8.20 -9.63
CA ALA A 53 -4.76 -9.58 -9.54
C ALA A 53 -5.94 -9.80 -10.50
N SER A 54 -6.38 -11.05 -10.61
CA SER A 54 -7.55 -11.43 -11.40
C SER A 54 -8.47 -12.28 -10.54
N LEU A 55 -9.75 -11.91 -10.50
CA LEU A 55 -10.81 -12.77 -9.98
C LEU A 55 -11.20 -13.75 -11.08
N THR A 56 -10.69 -14.97 -11.00
CA THR A 56 -10.85 -16.01 -12.02
C THR A 56 -12.24 -16.63 -11.96
N SER A 57 -12.91 -16.75 -13.10
CA SER A 57 -14.27 -17.29 -13.21
C SER A 57 -14.40 -18.72 -12.66
N SER A 58 -13.33 -19.53 -12.75
CA SER A 58 -13.29 -20.90 -12.24
C SER A 58 -13.26 -20.99 -10.71
N ASP A 59 -12.66 -20.01 -10.03
CA ASP A 59 -12.24 -20.16 -8.62
C ASP A 59 -13.31 -19.67 -7.63
N TRP A 60 -14.46 -19.24 -8.13
CA TRP A 60 -15.63 -18.92 -7.32
C TRP A 60 -16.27 -20.18 -6.74
N VAL A 61 -16.31 -20.24 -5.41
CA VAL A 61 -16.90 -21.32 -4.61
C VAL A 61 -18.24 -20.87 -4.03
N TRP A 62 -19.28 -21.70 -4.15
CA TRP A 62 -20.57 -21.44 -3.51
C TRP A 62 -20.53 -21.73 -2.02
N THR A 63 -20.92 -20.76 -1.19
CA THR A 63 -20.89 -20.87 0.29
C THR A 63 -22.24 -21.26 0.91
N GLY A 64 -23.26 -21.54 0.08
CA GLY A 64 -24.63 -21.76 0.54
C GLY A 64 -25.53 -20.52 0.46
N SER A 65 -24.94 -19.32 0.33
CA SER A 65 -25.68 -18.05 0.23
C SER A 65 -25.17 -17.12 -0.87
N LYS A 66 -23.86 -17.13 -1.12
CA LYS A 66 -23.16 -16.30 -2.09
C LYS A 66 -21.97 -17.05 -2.65
N TYR A 67 -21.40 -16.56 -3.75
CA TYR A 67 -20.10 -17.04 -4.21
C TYR A 67 -18.97 -16.30 -3.50
N SER A 68 -17.86 -17.00 -3.24
CA SER A 68 -16.66 -16.43 -2.64
C SER A 68 -15.40 -16.83 -3.41
N GLN A 69 -14.42 -15.94 -3.45
CA GLN A 69 -13.08 -16.20 -3.95
C GLN A 69 -12.06 -15.49 -3.07
N THR A 70 -10.89 -16.10 -2.87
CA THR A 70 -9.82 -15.54 -2.05
C THR A 70 -8.63 -15.17 -2.93
N LEU A 71 -8.12 -13.96 -2.76
CA LEU A 71 -6.91 -13.44 -3.39
C LEU A 71 -5.76 -13.46 -2.36
N GLU A 72 -4.59 -13.92 -2.78
CA GLU A 72 -3.36 -13.83 -1.97
C GLU A 72 -2.69 -12.47 -2.18
N ILE A 73 -2.42 -11.75 -1.09
CA ILE A 73 -1.87 -10.39 -1.11
C ILE A 73 -0.77 -10.27 -0.06
N GLU A 74 0.47 -10.20 -0.51
CA GLU A 74 1.63 -10.05 0.38
C GLU A 74 1.54 -8.75 1.20
N GLY A 75 1.78 -8.85 2.51
CA GLY A 75 1.74 -7.70 3.43
C GLY A 75 0.33 -7.26 3.87
N LEU A 76 -0.72 -7.95 3.43
CA LEU A 76 -2.06 -7.77 3.98
C LEU A 76 -2.16 -8.36 5.39
N THR A 77 -2.75 -7.62 6.31
CA THR A 77 -3.07 -8.05 7.69
C THR A 77 -4.52 -7.67 7.99
N PRO A 78 -5.17 -8.19 9.04
CA PRO A 78 -6.53 -7.81 9.41
C PRO A 78 -6.77 -6.30 9.58
N ASP A 79 -5.74 -5.55 9.98
CA ASP A 79 -5.83 -4.11 10.27
C ASP A 79 -5.31 -3.22 9.13
N THR A 80 -4.82 -3.81 8.03
CA THR A 80 -4.30 -3.05 6.89
C THR A 80 -5.41 -2.21 6.26
N ASN A 81 -5.18 -0.90 6.19
CA ASN A 81 -6.04 0.01 5.45
C ASN A 81 -5.77 -0.10 3.95
N GLY A 82 -6.81 -0.05 3.12
CA GLY A 82 -6.65 -0.23 1.69
C GLY A 82 -7.94 -0.11 0.91
N ILE A 83 -7.80 -0.18 -0.41
CA ILE A 83 -8.92 -0.24 -1.35
C ILE A 83 -8.67 -1.35 -2.37
N ILE A 84 -9.75 -2.01 -2.79
CA ILE A 84 -9.76 -2.83 -3.99
C ILE A 84 -10.79 -2.23 -4.95
N GLY A 85 -10.44 -2.20 -6.23
CA GLY A 85 -11.34 -1.84 -7.31
C GLY A 85 -11.14 -2.76 -8.50
N VAL A 86 -12.09 -2.72 -9.44
CA VAL A 86 -11.90 -3.33 -10.75
C VAL A 86 -10.73 -2.66 -11.49
N GLY A 87 -10.07 -3.42 -12.36
CA GLY A 87 -8.96 -2.94 -13.17
C GLY A 87 -9.34 -1.79 -14.09
N GLN A 88 -8.35 -1.24 -14.79
CA GLN A 88 -8.61 -0.25 -15.84
C GLN A 88 -8.93 -0.94 -17.17
N ASN A 89 -9.74 -0.29 -18.01
CA ASN A 89 -10.05 -0.74 -19.38
C ASN A 89 -10.74 -2.11 -19.47
N LEU A 90 -11.72 -2.38 -18.60
CA LEU A 90 -12.54 -3.60 -18.67
C LEU A 90 -13.22 -3.71 -20.04
N THR A 91 -13.35 -4.95 -20.52
CA THR A 91 -14.24 -5.23 -21.66
C THR A 91 -15.70 -5.03 -21.25
N LEU A 92 -16.60 -4.93 -22.24
CA LEU A 92 -18.05 -4.89 -21.96
C LEU A 92 -18.51 -6.14 -21.22
N GLU A 93 -17.95 -7.30 -21.58
CA GLU A 93 -18.24 -8.58 -20.94
C GLU A 93 -17.83 -8.59 -19.47
N GLN A 94 -16.64 -8.07 -19.15
CA GLN A 94 -16.16 -7.96 -17.77
C GLN A 94 -16.98 -6.95 -16.96
N THR A 95 -17.38 -5.85 -17.59
CA THR A 95 -18.20 -4.81 -16.94
C THR A 95 -19.58 -5.37 -16.55
N ASP A 96 -20.22 -6.12 -17.45
CA ASP A 96 -21.49 -6.77 -17.18
C ASP A 96 -21.36 -7.83 -16.06
N ALA A 97 -20.31 -8.66 -16.10
CA ALA A 97 -20.03 -9.62 -15.04
C ALA A 97 -19.85 -8.96 -13.66
N VAL A 98 -19.17 -7.80 -13.59
CA VAL A 98 -19.01 -7.03 -12.33
C VAL A 98 -20.35 -6.55 -11.79
N TYR A 99 -21.22 -6.03 -12.65
CA TYR A 99 -22.53 -5.52 -12.23
C TYR A 99 -23.46 -6.65 -11.76
N MET A 100 -23.52 -7.74 -12.50
CA MET A 100 -24.38 -8.88 -12.16
C MET A 100 -23.90 -9.60 -10.90
N ALA A 101 -22.60 -9.61 -10.64
CA ALA A 101 -22.04 -10.28 -9.46
C ALA A 101 -22.20 -9.51 -8.15
N GLU A 102 -22.48 -8.20 -8.20
CA GLU A 102 -22.56 -7.32 -7.03
C GLU A 102 -21.35 -7.52 -6.09
N LEU A 103 -20.14 -7.40 -6.66
CA LEU A 103 -18.88 -7.71 -5.97
C LEU A 103 -18.70 -6.87 -4.70
N MET A 104 -18.35 -7.54 -3.60
CA MET A 104 -18.14 -6.92 -2.31
C MET A 104 -16.92 -7.51 -1.61
N VAL A 105 -16.19 -6.67 -0.87
CA VAL A 105 -15.13 -7.15 0.04
C VAL A 105 -15.76 -7.95 1.17
N GLY A 106 -15.21 -9.14 1.39
CA GLY A 106 -15.54 -10.02 2.50
C GLY A 106 -14.52 -9.92 3.61
N ASP A 107 -13.99 -11.08 4.02
CA ASP A 107 -13.02 -11.17 5.10
C ASP A 107 -11.60 -10.83 4.63
N GLN A 108 -10.82 -10.25 5.55
CA GLN A 108 -9.41 -9.93 5.37
C GLN A 108 -8.62 -10.58 6.50
N THR A 109 -7.61 -11.37 6.15
CA THR A 109 -6.69 -12.03 7.09
C THR A 109 -5.25 -11.82 6.66
N ASP A 110 -4.30 -12.34 7.44
CA ASP A 110 -2.89 -12.31 7.05
C ASP A 110 -2.69 -12.94 5.67
N GLY A 111 -2.18 -12.14 4.74
CA GLY A 111 -1.86 -12.56 3.37
C GLY A 111 -3.06 -12.83 2.45
N ALA A 112 -4.31 -12.64 2.89
CA ALA A 112 -5.48 -13.06 2.10
C ALA A 112 -6.67 -12.11 2.20
N LEU A 113 -7.27 -11.82 1.04
CA LEU A 113 -8.48 -11.02 0.89
C LEU A 113 -9.58 -11.84 0.23
N THR A 114 -10.71 -11.98 0.90
CA THR A 114 -11.88 -12.67 0.35
C THR A 114 -12.80 -11.67 -0.32
N ILE A 115 -13.23 -11.98 -1.53
CA ILE A 115 -14.24 -11.24 -2.29
C ILE A 115 -15.48 -12.10 -2.41
N PHE A 116 -16.64 -11.47 -2.22
CA PHE A 116 -17.94 -12.07 -2.39
C PHE A 116 -18.60 -11.57 -3.68
N ALA A 117 -19.31 -12.46 -4.35
CA ALA A 117 -20.32 -12.12 -5.35
C ALA A 117 -21.69 -12.44 -4.75
N ASN A 118 -22.44 -11.40 -4.39
CA ASN A 118 -23.77 -11.52 -3.79
C ASN A 118 -24.86 -11.75 -4.85
N GLY A 119 -24.61 -11.35 -6.09
CA GLY A 119 -25.46 -11.65 -7.23
C GLY A 119 -25.02 -12.95 -7.93
N ASP A 120 -24.86 -12.86 -9.25
CA ASP A 120 -24.50 -14.01 -10.08
C ASP A 120 -23.01 -14.38 -9.94
N LYS A 121 -22.68 -15.65 -10.16
CA LYS A 121 -21.28 -16.08 -10.29
C LYS A 121 -20.67 -15.39 -11.53
N PRO A 122 -19.53 -14.68 -11.40
CA PRO A 122 -18.81 -14.16 -12.56
C PRO A 122 -18.50 -15.26 -13.58
N TYR A 123 -18.88 -15.01 -14.84
CA TYR A 123 -18.72 -15.95 -15.95
C TYR A 123 -17.46 -15.70 -16.79
N CYS A 124 -16.73 -14.61 -16.52
CA CYS A 124 -15.44 -14.29 -17.12
C CYS A 124 -14.46 -13.79 -16.04
N ASP A 125 -13.18 -13.74 -16.37
CA ASP A 125 -12.13 -13.29 -15.46
C ASP A 125 -12.17 -11.76 -15.32
N ILE A 126 -12.17 -11.28 -14.08
CA ILE A 126 -12.29 -9.85 -13.76
C ILE A 126 -10.94 -9.34 -13.22
N PRO A 127 -10.23 -8.47 -13.95
CA PRO A 127 -9.02 -7.86 -13.42
C PRO A 127 -9.36 -6.93 -12.27
N VAL A 128 -8.53 -6.92 -11.23
CA VAL A 128 -8.67 -6.05 -10.05
C VAL A 128 -7.34 -5.39 -9.69
N ILE A 129 -7.43 -4.21 -9.07
CA ILE A 129 -6.29 -3.48 -8.52
C ILE A 129 -6.55 -3.31 -7.02
N ILE A 130 -5.56 -3.69 -6.22
CA ILE A 130 -5.57 -3.54 -4.77
C ILE A 130 -4.48 -2.52 -4.40
N ILE A 131 -4.83 -1.55 -3.56
CA ILE A 131 -3.89 -0.58 -3.00
C ILE A 131 -3.90 -0.73 -1.49
N LEU A 132 -2.79 -1.15 -0.92
CA LEU A 132 -2.55 -1.13 0.53
C LEU A 132 -2.00 0.25 0.89
N LEU A 133 -2.65 0.93 1.81
CA LEU A 133 -2.24 2.24 2.29
C LEU A 133 -1.20 2.07 3.42
N GLY A 134 -0.11 2.83 3.33
CA GLY A 134 0.90 2.95 4.37
C GLY A 134 0.77 4.27 5.13
#